data_AF-A0A838E0M7-F1
#
_entry.id   AF-A0A838E0M7-F1
#
_cell.length_a   1.000
_cell.length_b   1.000
_cell.length_c   1.000
_cell.angle_alpha   90.00
_cell.angle_beta   90.00
_cell.angle_gamma   90.00
#
_symmetry.space_group_name_H-M   'P 1'
#
loop_
_entity.id
_entity.type
_entity.pdbx_description
1 polymer ?
#
loop_
_entity_poly.entity_id
_entity_poly.type
_entity_poly.pdbx_seq_one_letter_code
_entity_poly.pdbx_strand_id
1 'polypeptide(L)' 'MLLLKDGRRLGFECKYTDSPRVTKSMRIALEDLHLTHLGVLYPGSAIFPLADNITAYGLETIASGEFLTHIKGIR' A
#
# COMPACT_ATOMS: atom_id res chain seq x y z
N MET A 1 -0.42 0.74 9.78
CA MET A 1 0.73 -0.08 10.23
C MET A 1 2.00 0.42 9.54
N LEU A 2 3.13 0.45 10.23
CA LEU A 2 4.45 0.79 9.67
C LEU A 2 5.36 -0.45 9.76
N LEU A 3 6.03 -0.79 8.67
CA LEU A 3 7.03 -1.85 8.60
C LEU A 3 8.38 -1.29 8.21
N LEU A 4 9.43 -1.71 8.93
CA LEU A 4 10.82 -1.44 8.60
C LEU A 4 11.40 -2.71 7.96
N LYS A 5 11.79 -2.63 6.69
CA LYS A 5 12.32 -3.79 5.98
C LYS A 5 13.39 -3.37 4.97
N ASP A 6 14.57 -3.97 5.08
CA ASP A 6 15.71 -3.71 4.20
C ASP A 6 16.06 -2.20 4.11
N GLY A 7 15.98 -1.49 5.24
CA GLY A 7 16.18 -0.04 5.30
C GLY A 7 15.02 0.81 4.76
N ARG A 8 13.95 0.20 4.26
CA ARG A 8 12.75 0.90 3.76
C ARG A 8 11.67 1.03 4.82
N ARG A 9 10.92 2.12 4.74
CA ARG A 9 9.76 2.40 5.59
C ARG A 9 8.49 2.19 4.76
N LEU A 10 7.77 1.10 5.02
CA LEU A 10 6.55 0.77 4.29
C LEU A 10 5.32 1.02 5.18
N GLY A 11 4.39 1.84 4.72
CA GLY A 11 3.11 2.04 5.38
C GLY A 11 2.05 1.10 4.83
N PHE A 12 1.11 0.69 5.68
CA PHE A 12 -0.09 -0.04 5.27
C PHE A 12 -1.33 0.52 5.96
N GLU A 13 -2.41 0.66 5.19
CA GLU A 13 -3.73 1.09 5.65
C GLU A 13 -4.81 0.15 5.10
N CYS A 14 -5.74 -0.33 5.93
CA CYS A 14 -6.87 -1.11 5.45
C CYS A 14 -8.08 -0.20 5.24
N LYS A 15 -8.75 -0.29 4.09
CA LYS A 15 -10.00 0.42 3.82
C LYS A 15 -11.05 -0.56 3.31
N TYR A 16 -12.21 -0.60 3.98
CA TYR A 16 -13.35 -1.40 3.53
C TYR A 16 -14.16 -0.62 2.50
N THR A 17 -13.69 -0.64 1.24
CA THR A 17 -14.31 0.03 0.09
C THR A 17 -13.87 -0.67 -1.19
N ASP A 18 -14.74 -0.70 -2.20
CA ASP A 18 -14.43 -1.19 -3.55
C ASP A 18 -13.62 -0.19 -4.39
N SER A 19 -13.66 1.09 -4.00
CA SER A 19 -13.07 2.21 -4.75
C SER A 19 -12.15 3.05 -3.86
N PRO A 20 -11.00 2.51 -3.42
CA PRO A 20 -10.05 3.28 -2.62
C PRO A 20 -9.57 4.52 -3.39
N ARG A 21 -9.37 5.61 -2.66
CA ARG A 21 -8.88 6.91 -3.15
C ARG A 21 -7.85 7.46 -2.20
N VAL A 22 -6.92 8.25 -2.73
CA VAL A 22 -5.93 8.97 -1.91
C VAL A 22 -6.64 9.96 -1.00
N THR A 23 -6.33 9.91 0.29
CA THR A 23 -6.80 10.89 1.27
C THR A 23 -5.67 11.82 1.70
N LYS A 24 -6.02 12.95 2.33
CA LYS A 24 -5.03 13.86 2.93
C LYS A 24 -4.15 13.17 3.98
N SER A 25 -4.73 12.32 4.82
CA SER A 25 -4.01 11.59 5.88
C SER A 25 -2.93 10.67 5.32
N MET A 26 -3.17 10.05 4.17
CA MET A 26 -2.20 9.18 3.50
C MET A 26 -0.95 9.96 3.05
N ARG A 27 -1.15 11.19 2.54
CA ARG A 27 -0.03 12.06 2.16
C ARG A 27 0.78 12.53 3.37
N ILE A 28 0.09 12.90 4.45
CA ILE A 28 0.74 13.26 5.71
C ILE A 28 1.56 12.08 6.25
N ALA A 29 1.00 10.86 6.23
CA ALA A 29 1.72 9.68 6.69
C ALA A 29 2.98 9.38 5.86
N LEU A 30 2.94 9.59 4.54
CA LEU A 30 4.13 9.46 3.69
C LEU A 30 5.23 10.43 4.11
N GLU A 31 4.89 11.70 4.34
CA GLU A 31 5.83 12.76 4.72
C GLU A 31 6.37 12.56 6.14
N ASP A 32 5.48 12.52 7.13
CA ASP A 32 5.81 12.50 8.56
C ASP A 32 6.56 11.23 8.98
N LEU A 33 6.21 10.09 8.37
CA LEU A 33 6.86 8.81 8.68
C LEU A 33 7.99 8.48 7.70
N HIS A 34 8.27 9.35 6.73
CA HIS A 34 9.25 9.15 5.67
C HIS A 34 9.08 7.79 4.97
N LEU A 35 7.85 7.48 4.58
CA LEU A 35 7.55 6.21 3.94
C LEU A 35 8.12 6.20 2.52
N THR A 36 8.80 5.11 2.18
CA THR A 36 9.14 4.78 0.79
C THR A 36 7.87 4.52 -0.02
N HIS A 37 6.89 3.84 0.58
CA HIS A 37 5.64 3.49 -0.09
C HIS A 37 4.50 3.24 0.91
N LEU A 38 3.26 3.48 0.49
CA LEU A 38 2.05 3.22 1.26
C LEU A 38 1.12 2.26 0.52
N GLY A 39 0.89 1.07 1.09
CA GLY A 39 -0.08 0.11 0.58
C GLY A 39 -1.48 0.28 1.20
N VAL A 40 -2.51 0.34 0.37
CA VAL A 40 -3.91 0.31 0.81
C VAL A 40 -4.49 -1.08 0.58
N LEU A 41 -4.82 -1.79 1.65
CA LEU A 41 -5.48 -3.09 1.56
C LEU A 41 -6.99 -2.89 1.47
N TYR A 42 -7.63 -3.48 0.45
CA TYR A 42 -9.07 -3.31 0.21
C TYR A 42 -9.74 -4.64 -0.20
N PRO A 43 -11.06 -4.80 0.03
CA PRO A 43 -11.80 -6.04 -0.27
C PRO A 43 -12.06 -6.21 -1.77
N GLY A 44 -11.00 -6.39 -2.56
CA GLY A 44 -11.10 -6.71 -3.98
C GLY A 44 -9.96 -7.62 -4.46
N SER A 45 -9.84 -7.71 -5.78
CA SER A 45 -9.01 -8.72 -6.45
C SER A 45 -7.86 -8.15 -7.27
N ALA A 46 -7.71 -6.83 -7.33
CA ALA A 46 -6.75 -6.18 -8.22
C ALA A 46 -5.66 -5.44 -7.46
N ILE A 47 -4.52 -5.23 -8.13
CA ILE A 47 -3.48 -4.29 -7.73
C ILE A 47 -3.51 -3.12 -8.69
N PHE A 48 -3.57 -1.89 -8.17
CA PHE A 48 -3.50 -0.69 -9.01
C PHE A 48 -2.92 0.52 -8.26
N PRO A 49 -2.20 1.41 -8.96
CA PRO A 49 -1.66 2.62 -8.35
C PRO A 49 -2.79 3.59 -8.00
N LEU A 50 -2.70 4.19 -6.81
CA LEU A 50 -3.51 5.35 -6.39
C LEU A 50 -2.73 6.67 -6.56
N ALA A 51 -1.40 6.60 -6.45
CA ALA A 51 -0.42 7.64 -6.73
C ALA A 51 0.97 6.99 -6.93
N ASP A 52 2.00 7.77 -7.25
CA ASP A 52 3.35 7.27 -7.52
C ASP A 52 3.92 6.36 -6.42
N ASN A 53 3.65 6.69 -5.15
CA ASN A 53 4.12 5.95 -3.97
C ASN A 53 2.97 5.38 -3.13
N ILE A 54 1.78 5.23 -3.73
CA ILE A 54 0.61 4.66 -3.05
C ILE A 54 -0.06 3.65 -3.98
N THR A 55 -0.17 2.39 -3.53
CA THR A 55 -0.79 1.31 -4.30
C THR A 55 -1.96 0.70 -3.53
N ALA A 56 -3.07 0.44 -4.22
CA ALA A 56 -4.15 -0.39 -3.70
C ALA A 56 -3.85 -1.86 -3.97
N TYR A 57 -3.99 -2.70 -2.95
CA TYR A 57 -3.79 -4.14 -3.00
C TYR A 57 -5.08 -4.84 -2.57
N GLY A 58 -5.68 -5.58 -3.51
CA GLY A 58 -6.85 -6.40 -3.24
C GLY A 58 -6.51 -7.55 -2.29
N LEU A 59 -7.37 -7.84 -1.32
CA LEU A 59 -7.17 -8.95 -0.38
C LEU A 59 -6.93 -10.30 -1.08
N GLU A 60 -7.56 -10.55 -2.24
CA GLU A 60 -7.33 -11.81 -2.97
C GLU A 60 -5.88 -11.94 -3.47
N THR A 61 -5.24 -10.82 -3.82
CA THR A 61 -3.83 -10.77 -4.27
C THR A 61 -2.84 -11.05 -3.14
N ILE A 62 -3.26 -10.77 -1.89
CA ILE A 62 -2.51 -11.11 -0.69
C ILE A 62 -2.63 -12.60 -0.41
N ALA A 63 -3.85 -13.14 -0.52
CA ALA A 63 -4.12 -14.56 -0.33
C ALA A 63 -3.41 -15.44 -1.37
N SER A 64 -3.35 -14.98 -2.62
CA SER A 64 -2.64 -15.68 -3.71
C SER A 64 -1.12 -15.49 -3.69
N GLY A 65 -0.61 -14.55 -2.89
CA GLY A 65 0.81 -14.21 -2.81
C GLY A 65 1.32 -13.30 -3.93
N GLU A 66 0.49 -12.93 -4.91
CA GLU A 66 0.83 -11.99 -5.99
C GLU A 66 1.36 -10.65 -5.45
N PHE A 67 0.75 -10.18 -4.35
CA PHE A 67 1.18 -9.01 -3.57
C PHE A 67 2.68 -8.99 -3.27
N LEU A 68 3.28 -10.15 -2.95
CA LEU A 68 4.69 -10.24 -2.56
C LEU A 68 5.62 -9.87 -3.70
N THR A 69 5.26 -10.20 -4.94
CA THR A 69 6.04 -9.87 -6.13
C THR A 69 6.08 -8.36 -6.32
N HIS A 70 4.95 -7.68 -6.15
CA HIS A 70 4.86 -6.23 -6.29
C HIS A 70 5.65 -5.51 -5.18
N ILE A 71 5.46 -5.89 -3.92
CA ILE A 71 6.11 -5.23 -2.78
C ILE A 71 7.63 -5.38 -2.80
N LYS A 72 8.14 -6.52 -3.28
CA LYS A 72 9.59 -6.72 -3.46
C LYS A 72 10.18 -5.79 -4.54
N GLY A 73 9.38 -5.38 -5.52
CA GLY A 73 9.79 -4.50 -6.61
C GLY A 73 9.78 -3.00 -6.28
N ILE A 74 9.16 -2.60 -5.16
CA ILE A 74 9.17 -1.20 -4.70
C ILE A 74 10.61 -0.80 -4.37
N ARG A 75 11.14 0.19 -5.07
CA ARG A 75 12.46 0.76 -4.81
C ARG A 75 12.38 1.83 -3.74
#